data_AF-A0A1J3K1N2-F1
#
_entry.id   AF-A0A1J3K1N2-F1
#
_cell.length_a   1.000
_cell.length_b   1.000
_cell.length_c   1.000
_cell.angle_alpha   90.00
_cell.angle_beta   90.00
_cell.angle_gamma   90.00
#
_symmetry.space_group_name_H-M   'P 1'
#
loop_
_entity.id
_entity.type
_entity.pdbx_description
1 polymer ?
#
loop_
_entity_poly.entity_id
_entity_poly.type
_entity_poly.pdbx_seq_one_letter_code
_entity_poly.pdbx_strand_id
1 'polypeptide(L)'
;DKEYPMIWDKLVNLTTAMCWKLISRKVQTAIWMKEENDVCLRTNAELKLVSLCDVEDVSKPSWKVPLRDCVQISGHSEERPSSLPERLSMYSATLRKRGISEDEYMSDAIFWREQVNHYWRL
;
A
#
# COMPACT_ATOMS: atom_id res chain seq x y z
N ASP A 1 -21.42 16.85 14.12
CA ASP A 1 -20.17 16.07 14.12
C ASP A 1 -19.29 16.43 15.30
N LYS A 2 -18.66 15.44 15.95
CA LYS A 2 -17.70 15.65 17.03
C LYS A 2 -16.29 15.68 16.46
N GLU A 3 -15.51 16.73 16.76
CA GLU A 3 -14.20 16.97 16.15
C GLU A 3 -13.04 16.18 16.78
N TYR A 4 -13.24 15.45 17.89
CA TYR A 4 -12.23 14.61 18.56
C TYR A 4 -10.76 15.09 18.44
N PRO A 5 -10.43 16.32 18.88
CA PRO A 5 -9.13 16.94 18.61
C PRO A 5 -7.94 16.09 19.09
N MET A 6 -8.04 15.48 20.28
CA MET A 6 -6.99 14.61 20.79
C MET A 6 -6.75 13.35 19.94
N ILE A 7 -7.77 12.85 19.23
CA ILE A 7 -7.61 11.72 18.32
C ILE A 7 -6.86 12.19 17.07
N TRP A 8 -7.20 13.37 16.54
CA TRP A 8 -6.50 13.94 15.41
C TRP A 8 -5.04 14.24 15.71
N ASP A 9 -4.72 14.79 16.88
CA ASP A 9 -3.32 15.05 17.25
C ASP A 9 -2.51 13.75 17.28
N LYS A 10 -3.08 12.67 17.84
CA LYS A 10 -2.43 11.34 17.83
C LYS A 10 -2.23 10.82 16.40
N LEU A 11 -3.25 10.92 15.55
CA LEU A 11 -3.17 10.45 14.16
C LEU A 11 -2.16 11.26 13.35
N VAL A 12 -2.18 12.59 13.46
CA VAL A 12 -1.25 13.48 12.76
C VAL A 12 0.18 13.23 13.23
N ASN A 13 0.43 13.14 14.54
CA ASN A 13 1.76 12.86 15.06
C ASN A 13 2.29 11.50 14.59
N LEU A 14 1.47 10.44 14.66
CA LEU A 14 1.83 9.10 14.20
C LEU A 14 2.14 9.08 12.70
N THR A 15 1.24 9.63 11.88
CA THR A 15 1.41 9.67 10.41
C THR A 15 2.59 10.55 9.98
N THR A 16 2.86 11.64 10.70
CA THR A 16 4.03 12.50 10.45
C THR A 16 5.33 11.79 10.79
N ALA A 17 5.38 11.01 11.88
CA ALA A 17 6.53 10.15 12.20
C ALA A 17 6.77 9.08 11.12
N MET A 18 5.71 8.63 10.44
CA MET A 18 5.78 7.74 9.27
C MET A 18 6.04 8.48 7.94
N CYS A 19 6.30 9.79 7.98
CA CYS A 19 6.56 10.65 6.81
C CYS A 19 5.40 10.72 5.82
N TRP A 20 4.17 10.68 6.33
CA TRP A 20 2.97 10.85 5.54
C TRP A 20 2.42 12.26 5.72
N LYS A 21 2.06 12.90 4.61
CA LYS A 21 1.49 14.24 4.60
C LYS A 21 -0.03 14.17 4.51
N LEU A 22 -0.73 14.84 5.42
CA LEU A 22 -2.17 15.03 5.31
C LEU A 22 -2.49 15.94 4.11
N ILE A 23 -3.21 15.41 3.10
CA ILE A 23 -3.54 16.16 1.87
C ILE A 23 -5.02 16.52 1.78
N SER A 24 -5.90 15.84 2.52
CA SER A 24 -7.32 16.18 2.58
C SER A 24 -7.93 15.67 3.88
N ARG A 25 -8.90 16.41 4.42
CA ARG A 25 -9.70 16.00 5.59
C ARG A 25 -11.12 16.53 5.45
N LYS A 26 -12.11 15.66 5.61
CA LYS A 26 -13.54 16.01 5.65
C LYS A 26 -14.24 15.17 6.70
N VAL A 27 -14.83 15.84 7.70
CA VAL A 27 -15.50 15.19 8.85
C VAL A 27 -14.54 14.21 9.55
N GLN A 28 -14.75 12.90 9.43
CA GLN A 28 -13.92 11.84 10.02
C GLN A 28 -13.08 11.08 8.99
N THR A 29 -13.06 11.56 7.74
CA THR A 29 -12.27 10.99 6.66
C THR A 29 -11.06 11.86 6.38
N ALA A 30 -9.90 11.25 6.25
CA ALA A 30 -8.67 11.94 5.88
C ALA A 30 -7.88 11.11 4.87
N ILE A 31 -7.14 11.82 4.04
CA ILE A 31 -6.29 11.26 2.99
C ILE A 31 -4.87 11.73 3.28
N TRP A 32 -3.97 10.76 3.38
CA TRP A 32 -2.54 11.01 3.55
C TRP A 32 -1.79 10.54 2.31
N MET A 33 -0.74 11.27 1.96
CA MET A 33 0.19 10.94 0.89
C MET A 33 1.52 10.51 1.50
N LYS A 34 2.01 9.33 1.11
CA LYS A 34 3.36 8.85 1.44
C LYS A 34 4.36 9.53 0.50
N GLU A 35 5.44 10.08 1.05
CA GLU A 35 6.53 10.64 0.24
C GLU A 35 7.33 9.54 -0.48
N GLU A 36 7.91 9.85 -1.64
CA GLU A 36 8.64 8.88 -2.44
C GLU A 36 10.04 8.58 -1.91
N ASN A 37 10.69 9.54 -1.25
CA ASN A 37 12.00 9.31 -0.65
C ASN A 37 11.85 8.72 0.77
N ASP A 38 12.78 7.86 1.15
CA ASP A 38 12.81 7.25 2.48
C ASP A 38 13.72 8.02 3.46
N VAL A 39 14.24 9.20 3.10
CA VAL A 39 15.18 9.98 3.92
C VAL A 39 14.52 10.37 5.24
N CYS A 40 13.32 10.95 5.17
CA CYS A 40 12.55 11.30 6.36
C CYS A 40 12.32 10.08 7.27
N LEU A 41 11.99 8.92 6.67
CA LEU A 41 11.65 7.73 7.44
C LEU A 41 12.87 7.16 8.17
N ARG A 42 14.04 7.17 7.51
CA ARG A 42 15.32 6.76 8.13
C ARG A 42 15.71 7.70 9.27
N THR A 43 15.61 9.01 9.06
CA THR A 43 15.90 10.01 10.11
C THR A 43 14.96 9.83 11.31
N ASN A 44 13.66 9.65 11.08
CA ASN A 44 12.70 9.43 12.15
C ASN A 44 12.96 8.11 12.90
N ALA A 45 13.49 7.09 12.22
CA ALA A 45 13.89 5.83 12.85
C ALA A 45 15.12 5.99 13.76
N GLU A 46 16.12 6.76 13.34
CA GLU A 46 17.28 7.10 14.17
C GLU A 46 16.87 7.87 15.44
N LEU A 47 15.89 8.76 15.31
CA LEU A 47 15.28 9.49 16.42
C LEU A 47 14.32 8.65 17.28
N LYS A 48 14.12 7.37 16.95
CA LYS A 48 13.19 6.44 17.63
C LYS A 48 11.73 6.92 17.64
N LEU A 49 11.34 7.71 16.64
CA LEU A 49 9.96 8.15 16.44
C LEU A 49 9.12 7.08 15.71
N VAL A 50 9.79 6.19 14.98
CA VAL A 50 9.21 5.06 14.25
C VAL A 50 10.22 3.91 14.24
N SER A 51 9.76 2.66 14.17
CA SER A 51 10.63 1.50 13.96
C SER A 51 10.58 1.07 12.49
N LEU A 52 11.73 0.66 11.96
CA LEU A 52 11.79 0.05 10.63
C LEU A 52 11.62 -1.46 10.76
N CYS A 53 10.88 -2.07 9.84
CA CYS A 53 10.77 -3.52 9.81
C CYS A 53 12.08 -4.13 9.30
N ASP A 54 12.49 -5.23 9.92
CA ASP A 54 13.56 -6.06 9.37
C ASP A 54 13.15 -6.60 7.99
N VAL A 55 14.14 -6.92 7.16
CA VAL A 55 13.92 -7.57 5.86
C VAL A 55 13.44 -9.00 6.15
N GLU A 56 12.14 -9.13 6.36
CA GLU A 56 11.53 -10.44 6.57
C GLU A 56 11.51 -11.24 5.27
N ASP A 57 11.79 -12.54 5.41
CA ASP A 57 11.68 -13.52 4.35
C ASP A 57 10.26 -13.54 3.77
N VAL A 58 10.17 -13.61 2.44
CA VAL A 58 8.99 -13.31 1.59
C VAL A 58 7.90 -14.38 1.70
N SER A 59 7.92 -15.22 2.75
CA SER A 59 7.06 -16.40 2.89
C SER A 59 5.82 -16.18 3.77
N LYS A 60 5.64 -15.00 4.38
CA LYS A 60 4.45 -14.76 5.22
C LYS A 60 3.19 -14.56 4.35
N PRO A 61 2.04 -15.12 4.77
CA PRO A 61 0.77 -14.94 4.07
C PRO A 61 0.39 -13.45 4.01
N SER A 62 -0.25 -13.02 2.93
CA SER A 62 -0.69 -11.62 2.74
C SER A 62 -1.94 -11.25 3.55
N TRP A 63 -2.56 -12.23 4.21
CA TRP A 63 -3.84 -12.11 4.92
C TRP A 63 -3.77 -12.85 6.26
N LYS A 64 -4.61 -12.45 7.23
CA LYS A 64 -4.62 -12.96 8.62
C LYS A 64 -3.28 -12.81 9.36
N VAL A 65 -2.45 -11.85 8.95
CA VAL A 65 -1.23 -11.49 9.70
C VAL A 65 -1.56 -10.31 10.62
N PRO A 66 -1.18 -10.37 11.91
CA PRO A 66 -1.31 -9.23 12.81
C PRO A 66 -0.64 -7.99 12.24
N LEU A 67 -1.24 -6.82 12.47
CA LEU A 67 -0.62 -5.55 12.08
C LEU A 67 0.72 -5.41 12.82
N ARG A 68 1.79 -5.14 12.08
CA ARG A 68 3.11 -4.90 12.66
C ARG A 68 3.18 -3.51 13.27
N ASP A 69 4.06 -3.34 14.24
CA ASP A 69 4.39 -2.10 14.90
C ASP A 69 5.61 -1.39 14.27
N CYS A 70 5.94 -1.72 13.01
CA CYS A 70 7.07 -1.19 12.25
C CYS A 70 6.68 -0.76 10.83
N VAL A 71 7.50 0.09 10.20
CA VAL A 71 7.32 0.57 8.83
C VAL A 71 8.33 -0.08 7.89
N GLN A 72 7.82 -0.68 6.80
CA GLN A 72 8.66 -1.26 5.76
C GLN A 72 9.21 -0.17 4.83
N ILE A 73 10.53 -0.12 4.68
CA ILE A 73 11.17 0.66 3.62
C ILE A 73 10.89 -0.04 2.29
N SER A 74 10.29 0.68 1.35
CA SER A 74 9.94 0.14 0.05
C SER A 74 11.22 0.00 -0.79
N GLY A 75 11.87 -1.17 -0.75
CA GLY A 75 12.98 -1.51 -1.64
C GLY A 75 12.57 -1.73 -3.10
N HIS A 76 11.40 -1.24 -3.53
CA HIS A 76 10.86 -1.50 -4.85
C HIS A 76 11.49 -0.55 -5.86
N SER A 77 12.51 -1.07 -6.53
CA SER A 77 13.06 -0.61 -7.80
C SER A 77 12.17 -0.99 -9.00
N GLU A 78 10.90 -1.32 -8.78
CA GLU A 78 9.97 -1.58 -9.89
C GLU A 78 9.41 -0.25 -10.36
N GLU A 79 9.59 0.04 -11.65
CA GLU A 79 8.99 1.18 -12.31
C GLU A 79 7.49 1.18 -12.03
N ARG A 80 7.02 2.21 -11.32
CA ARG A 80 5.58 2.39 -11.13
C ARG A 80 4.98 2.70 -12.50
N PRO A 81 3.99 1.91 -12.97
CA PRO A 81 3.28 2.25 -14.19
C PRO A 81 2.74 3.68 -14.09
N SER A 82 2.79 4.39 -15.21
CA SER A 82 2.48 5.82 -15.26
C SER A 82 1.02 6.12 -14.89
N SER A 83 0.13 5.13 -15.07
CA SER A 83 -1.30 5.26 -14.81
C SER A 83 -1.86 4.17 -13.87
N LEU A 84 -2.91 4.54 -13.12
CA LEU A 84 -3.63 3.61 -12.24
C LEU A 84 -4.23 2.40 -12.99
N PRO A 85 -4.84 2.57 -14.19
CA PRO A 85 -5.40 1.44 -14.94
C PRO A 85 -4.35 0.41 -15.38
N GLU A 86 -3.18 0.88 -15.84
CA GLU A 86 -2.07 0.00 -16.20
C GLU A 86 -1.62 -0.81 -14.99
N ARG A 87 -1.47 -0.16 -13.82
CA ARG A 87 -1.05 -0.84 -12.59
C ARG A 87 -1.99 -1.97 -12.16
N LEU A 88 -3.30 -1.85 -12.42
CA LEU A 88 -4.29 -2.87 -12.04
C LEU A 88 -4.30 -4.07 -12.98
N SER A 89 -3.80 -3.91 -14.21
CA SER A 89 -3.84 -4.96 -15.25
C SER A 89 -2.45 -5.54 -15.56
N MET A 90 -1.41 -5.05 -14.87
CA MET A 90 -0.04 -5.46 -15.12
C MET A 90 0.28 -6.76 -14.38
N TYR A 91 0.85 -7.72 -15.12
CA TYR A 91 1.41 -8.92 -14.55
C TYR A 91 2.61 -8.60 -13.63
N SER A 92 2.56 -9.03 -12.38
CA SER A 92 3.57 -8.67 -11.38
C SER A 92 4.69 -9.72 -11.23
N ALA A 93 5.90 -9.27 -10.88
CA ALA A 93 7.01 -10.17 -10.59
C ALA A 93 6.75 -11.11 -9.39
N THR A 94 5.86 -10.70 -8.48
CA THR A 94 5.43 -11.53 -7.35
C THR A 94 4.61 -12.75 -7.77
N LEU A 95 3.77 -12.63 -8.82
CA LEU A 95 3.03 -13.78 -9.37
C LEU A 95 3.99 -14.81 -9.97
N ARG A 96 5.00 -14.34 -10.71
CA ARG A 96 6.07 -15.20 -11.25
C ARG A 96 6.79 -15.99 -10.15
N LYS A 97 7.14 -15.34 -9.04
CA LYS A 97 7.75 -16.01 -7.86
C LYS A 97 6.84 -17.05 -7.22
N ARG A 98 5.51 -16.91 -7.38
CA ARG A 98 4.53 -17.86 -6.87
C ARG A 98 4.27 -19.03 -7.84
N GLY A 99 4.89 -19.01 -9.02
CA GLY A 99 4.75 -20.05 -10.03
C GLY A 99 3.55 -19.86 -10.96
N ILE A 100 2.86 -18.72 -10.88
CA ILE A 100 1.79 -18.34 -11.81
C ILE A 100 2.45 -17.78 -13.06
N SER A 101 2.11 -18.28 -14.24
CA SER A 101 2.65 -17.75 -15.49
C SER A 101 1.91 -16.48 -15.93
N GLU A 102 2.51 -15.71 -16.82
CA GLU A 102 1.85 -14.54 -17.41
C GLU A 102 0.61 -14.95 -18.21
N ASP A 103 0.69 -16.06 -18.96
CA ASP A 103 -0.43 -16.60 -19.73
C ASP A 103 -1.60 -17.01 -18.83
N GLU A 104 -1.31 -17.63 -17.68
CA GLU A 104 -2.33 -18.03 -16.70
C GLU A 104 -3.04 -16.79 -16.12
N TYR A 105 -2.25 -15.77 -15.72
CA TYR A 105 -2.79 -14.50 -15.24
C TYR A 105 -3.67 -13.81 -16.28
N MET A 106 -3.21 -13.74 -17.54
CA MET A 106 -3.95 -13.08 -18.61
C MET A 106 -5.25 -13.81 -18.97
N SER A 107 -5.22 -15.14 -18.98
CA SER A 107 -6.42 -15.97 -19.20
C SER A 107 -7.48 -15.71 -18.13
N ASP A 108 -7.09 -15.72 -16.85
CA ASP A 108 -8.00 -15.44 -15.73
C ASP A 108 -8.55 -13.99 -15.79
N ALA A 109 -7.69 -13.02 -16.10
CA ALA A 109 -8.08 -11.61 -16.23
C ALA A 109 -9.09 -11.38 -17.37
N ILE A 110 -8.96 -12.09 -18.49
CA ILE A 110 -9.93 -12.05 -19.61
C ILE A 110 -11.25 -12.68 -19.16
N PHE A 111 -11.19 -13.88 -18.58
CA PHE A 111 -12.37 -14.59 -18.10
C PHE A 111 -13.23 -13.72 -17.16
N TRP A 112 -12.61 -13.11 -16.14
CA TRP A 112 -13.34 -12.26 -15.19
C TRP A 112 -13.90 -10.99 -15.83
N ARG A 113 -13.20 -10.41 -16.80
CA ARG A 113 -13.71 -9.25 -17.57
C ARG A 113 -14.97 -9.61 -18.34
N GLU A 114 -15.02 -10.80 -18.94
CA GLU A 114 -16.21 -11.31 -19.62
C GLU A 114 -17.37 -11.53 -18.64
N GLN A 115 -17.10 -12.10 -17.46
CA GLN A 115 -18.14 -12.28 -16.43
C GLN A 115 -18.76 -10.95 -15.99
N VAL A 116 -17.93 -9.94 -15.76
CA VAL A 116 -18.39 -8.58 -15.41
C VAL A 116 -19.23 -7.99 -16.55
N ASN A 117 -18.77 -8.12 -17.80
CA ASN A 117 -19.53 -7.66 -18.97
C ASN A 117 -20.88 -8.36 -19.11
N HIS A 118 -20.96 -9.65 -18.78
CA HIS A 118 -22.22 -10.39 -18.78
C HIS A 118 -23.15 -9.89 -17.68
N TYR A 119 -22.64 -9.70 -16.46
CA TYR A 119 -23.41 -9.17 -15.34
C TYR A 119 -24.02 -7.79 -15.64
N TRP A 120 -23.26 -6.87 -16.25
CA TRP A 120 -23.75 -5.53 -16.59
C TRP A 120 -24.83 -5.50 -17.68
N ARG A 121 -25.04 -6.62 -18.41
CA ARG A 121 -26.09 -6.72 -19.43
C ARG A 121 -27.41 -7.25 -18.89
N LEU A 122 -27.43 -7.73 -17.64
CA LEU A 122 -28.64 -8.15 -16.91
C LEU A 122 -29.36 -6.94 -16.33
#